data_AF-A0A928T821-F1
#
_entry.id   AF-A0A928T821-F1
#
_cell.length_a   1.000
_cell.length_b   1.000
_cell.length_c   1.000
_cell.angle_alpha   90.00
_cell.angle_beta   90.00
_cell.angle_gamma   90.00
#
_symmetry.space_group_name_H-M   'P 1'
#
loop_
_entity.id
_entity.type
_entity.pdbx_description
1 polymer ?
#
loop_
_entity_poly.entity_id
_entity_poly.type
_entity_poly.pdbx_seq_one_letter_code
_entity_poly.pdbx_strand_id
1 'polypeptide(L)'
;MTRESESELLSFCAAQRGDFRADAWTQFDGVEKREMAAVCLFLAGVDWFGHEGGLRDAAKKLLGGAETTFGTLARALRFDCPRFANSLKRRLGHA
;
A
#
# COMPACT_ATOMS: atom_id res chain seq x y z
N MET A 1 11.19 -4.29 3.91
CA MET A 1 10.72 -2.91 4.08
C MET A 1 11.50 -2.23 5.17
N THR A 2 12.06 -1.07 4.85
CA THR A 2 12.78 -0.22 5.82
C THR A 2 11.77 0.56 6.65
N ARG A 3 12.21 1.12 7.78
CA ARG A 3 11.35 2.00 8.61
C ARG A 3 11.00 3.31 7.90
N GLU A 4 11.88 3.80 7.02
CA GLU A 4 11.65 5.00 6.23
C GLU A 4 10.56 4.75 5.19
N SER A 5 10.67 3.68 4.39
CA SER A 5 9.62 3.29 3.45
C SER A 5 8.27 3.09 4.14
N GLU A 6 8.26 2.42 5.31
CA GLU A 6 7.05 2.24 6.11
C GLU A 6 6.43 3.59 6.49
N SER A 7 7.23 4.56 6.94
CA SER A 7 6.75 5.89 7.33
C SER A 7 6.17 6.67 6.14
N GLU A 8 6.83 6.61 4.98
CA GLU A 8 6.35 7.27 3.76
C GLU A 8 5.05 6.68 3.25
N LEU A 9 4.95 5.34 3.21
CA LEU A 9 3.73 4.62 2.87
C LEU A 9 2.57 4.99 3.80
N LEU A 10 2.83 5.10 5.10
CA LEU A 10 1.82 5.52 6.08
C LEU A 10 1.35 6.97 5.84
N SER A 11 2.27 7.89 5.51
CA SER A 11 1.92 9.27 5.12
C SER A 11 1.03 9.28 3.88
N PHE A 12 1.45 8.56 2.84
CA PHE A 12 0.76 8.50 1.57
C PHE A 12 -0.65 7.89 1.71
N CYS A 13 -0.78 6.76 2.39
CA CYS A 13 -2.07 6.11 2.62
C CYS A 13 -3.03 6.99 3.42
N ALA A 14 -2.52 7.76 4.40
CA ALA A 14 -3.34 8.70 5.15
C ALA A 14 -3.87 9.84 4.26
N ALA A 15 -3.04 10.38 3.35
CA ALA A 15 -3.48 11.40 2.40
C ALA A 15 -4.52 10.86 1.39
N GLN A 16 -4.36 9.62 0.94
CA GLN A 16 -5.27 8.95 -0.01
C GLN A 16 -6.62 8.54 0.60
N ARG A 17 -6.82 8.66 1.93
CA ARG A 17 -8.15 8.43 2.55
C ARG A 17 -9.17 9.47 2.09
N GLY A 18 -8.76 10.74 1.98
CA GLY A 18 -9.68 11.85 1.69
C GLY A 18 -9.96 12.06 0.21
N ASP A 19 -8.95 11.80 -0.64
CA ASP A 19 -9.02 11.95 -2.09
C ASP A 19 -8.25 10.79 -2.75
N PHE A 20 -8.94 9.68 -2.98
CA PHE A 20 -8.34 8.51 -3.60
C PHE A 20 -8.04 8.79 -5.08
N ARG A 21 -6.75 8.76 -5.43
CA ARG A 21 -6.27 9.00 -6.79
C ARG A 21 -5.44 7.81 -7.25
N ALA A 22 -6.04 6.91 -8.02
CA ALA A 22 -5.40 5.67 -8.47
C ALA A 22 -4.03 5.88 -9.13
N ASP A 23 -3.88 6.93 -9.96
CA ASP A 23 -2.62 7.23 -10.64
C ASP A 23 -1.49 7.58 -9.66
N ALA A 24 -1.82 8.24 -8.54
CA ALA A 24 -0.85 8.63 -7.52
C ALA A 24 -0.14 7.42 -6.91
N TRP A 25 -0.82 6.27 -6.81
CA TRP A 25 -0.22 5.02 -6.31
C TRP A 25 0.87 4.48 -7.24
N THR A 26 0.71 4.68 -8.55
CA THR A 26 1.68 4.21 -9.55
C THR A 26 2.82 5.19 -9.81
N GLN A 27 2.60 6.47 -9.49
CA GLN A 27 3.55 7.57 -9.68
C GLN A 27 4.31 7.95 -8.41
N PHE A 28 4.04 7.28 -7.28
CA PHE A 28 4.73 7.56 -6.03
C PHE A 28 6.12 6.93 -6.03
N ASP A 29 7.15 7.80 -6.07
CA ASP A 29 8.57 7.39 -6.11
C ASP A 29 9.26 7.37 -4.73
N GLY A 30 8.52 7.59 -3.64
CA GLY A 30 9.09 7.58 -2.29
C GLY A 30 9.51 6.18 -1.79
N VAL A 31 8.95 5.12 -2.38
CA VAL A 31 9.31 3.74 -2.04
C VAL A 31 9.48 2.87 -3.27
N GLU A 32 10.11 1.72 -3.07
CA GLU A 32 10.22 0.70 -4.11
C GLU A 32 8.84 0.24 -4.60
N LYS A 33 8.70 0.04 -5.91
CA LYS A 33 7.41 -0.36 -6.53
C LYS A 33 6.83 -1.64 -5.92
N ARG A 34 7.69 -2.57 -5.49
CA ARG A 34 7.28 -3.81 -4.81
C ARG A 34 6.68 -3.54 -3.42
N GLU A 35 7.19 -2.55 -2.70
CA GLU A 35 6.67 -2.13 -1.39
C GLU A 35 5.30 -1.48 -1.55
N MET A 36 5.17 -0.57 -2.52
CA MET A 36 3.88 0.03 -2.86
C MET A 36 2.86 -1.03 -3.31
N ALA A 37 3.25 -1.96 -4.19
CA ALA A 37 2.37 -3.04 -4.63
C ALA A 37 1.90 -3.94 -3.47
N ALA A 38 2.78 -4.23 -2.50
CA ALA A 38 2.42 -4.99 -1.31
C ALA A 38 1.37 -4.26 -0.47
N VAL A 39 1.52 -2.95 -0.28
CA VAL A 39 0.54 -2.12 0.43
C VAL A 39 -0.78 -2.02 -0.33
N CYS A 40 -0.75 -1.83 -1.65
CA CYS A 40 -1.96 -1.84 -2.49
C CYS A 40 -2.75 -3.14 -2.30
N LEU A 41 -2.09 -4.30 -2.37
CA LEU A 41 -2.75 -5.59 -2.21
C LEU A 41 -3.25 -5.82 -0.78
N PHE A 42 -2.48 -5.37 0.22
CA PHE A 42 -2.92 -5.40 1.62
C PHE A 42 -4.20 -4.59 1.83
N LEU A 43 -4.23 -3.35 1.35
CA LEU A 43 -5.36 -2.44 1.47
C LEU A 43 -6.59 -2.92 0.68
N ALA A 44 -6.36 -3.50 -0.51
CA ALA A 44 -7.42 -4.15 -1.27
C ALA A 44 -8.04 -5.32 -0.49
N GLY A 45 -7.22 -6.11 0.24
CA GLY A 45 -7.70 -7.24 1.03
C GLY A 45 -8.53 -6.86 2.26
N VAL A 46 -8.42 -5.62 2.74
CA VAL A 46 -9.23 -5.09 3.87
C VAL A 46 -10.35 -4.16 3.41
N ASP A 47 -10.66 -4.18 2.11
CA ASP A 47 -11.65 -3.31 1.45
C ASP A 47 -11.48 -1.82 1.84
N TRP A 48 -10.31 -1.28 1.56
CA TRP A 48 -9.97 0.11 1.88
C TRP A 48 -10.93 1.10 1.19
N PHE A 49 -11.91 1.59 1.95
CA PHE A 49 -12.94 2.57 1.56
C PHE A 49 -13.66 2.24 0.23
N GLY A 50 -13.84 0.97 -0.11
CA GLY A 50 -14.48 0.54 -1.36
C GLY A 50 -13.59 0.65 -2.61
N HIS A 51 -12.28 0.89 -2.45
CA HIS A 51 -11.32 1.04 -3.55
C HIS A 51 -10.54 -0.24 -3.87
N GLU A 52 -11.07 -1.42 -3.51
CA GLU A 52 -10.41 -2.73 -3.75
C GLU A 52 -9.91 -2.87 -5.20
N GLY A 53 -10.79 -2.62 -6.19
CA GLY A 53 -10.46 -2.79 -7.60
C GLY A 53 -9.35 -1.85 -8.07
N GLY A 54 -9.40 -0.57 -7.67
CA GLY A 54 -8.39 0.42 -8.03
C GLY A 54 -7.01 0.11 -7.42
N LEU A 55 -6.99 -0.38 -6.18
CA LEU A 55 -5.76 -0.80 -5.52
C LEU A 55 -5.16 -2.06 -6.17
N ARG A 56 -5.98 -3.05 -6.55
CA ARG A 56 -5.50 -4.22 -7.28
C ARG A 56 -4.93 -3.86 -8.65
N ASP A 57 -5.59 -2.95 -9.37
CA ASP A 57 -5.11 -2.48 -10.67
C ASP A 57 -3.77 -1.73 -10.53
N ALA A 58 -3.65 -0.83 -9.54
CA ALA A 58 -2.40 -0.14 -9.22
C ALA A 58 -1.27 -1.12 -8.89
N ALA A 59 -1.54 -2.14 -8.06
CA ALA A 59 -0.56 -3.18 -7.76
C ALA A 59 -0.10 -3.93 -9.02
N LYS A 60 -1.04 -4.30 -9.91
CA LYS A 60 -0.72 -4.99 -11.16
C LYS A 60 0.16 -4.15 -12.09
N LYS A 61 -0.13 -2.85 -12.19
CA LYS A 61 0.68 -1.88 -12.95
C LYS A 61 2.09 -1.75 -12.37
N LEU A 62 2.22 -1.61 -11.05
CA LEU A 62 3.51 -1.50 -10.35
C LEU A 62 4.40 -2.74 -10.54
N LEU A 63 3.78 -3.93 -10.60
CA LEU A 63 4.46 -5.21 -10.82
C LEU A 63 4.74 -5.51 -12.30
N GLY A 64 4.35 -4.63 -13.23
CA GLY A 64 4.56 -4.85 -14.66
C GLY A 64 3.82 -6.08 -15.20
N GLY A 65 2.67 -6.43 -14.61
CA GLY A 65 1.90 -7.62 -15.00
C GLY A 65 2.42 -8.95 -14.45
N ALA A 66 3.45 -8.94 -13.58
CA ALA A 66 3.90 -10.16 -12.92
C ALA A 66 2.80 -10.73 -12.03
N GLU A 67 2.53 -12.03 -12.15
CA GLU A 67 1.60 -12.76 -11.28
C GLU A 67 2.26 -13.00 -9.91
N THR A 68 2.35 -11.94 -9.11
CA THR A 68 2.87 -12.02 -7.74
C THR A 68 1.73 -11.78 -6.76
N THR A 69 1.60 -12.68 -5.78
CA THR A 69 0.59 -12.57 -4.74
C THR A 69 1.06 -11.70 -3.58
N PHE A 70 0.10 -11.19 -2.81
CA PHE A 70 0.39 -10.47 -1.56
C PHE A 70 1.30 -11.28 -0.63
N GLY A 71 1.03 -12.59 -0.46
CA GLY A 71 1.81 -13.44 0.43
C GLY A 71 3.30 -13.53 0.04
N THR A 72 3.59 -13.60 -1.26
CA THR A 72 4.97 -13.61 -1.76
C THR A 72 5.67 -12.28 -1.48
N LEU A 73 5.00 -11.16 -1.74
CA LEU A 73 5.55 -9.82 -1.48
C LEU A 73 5.74 -9.57 0.01
N ALA A 74 4.73 -9.89 0.83
CA ALA A 74 4.78 -9.70 2.27
C ALA A 74 5.94 -10.49 2.89
N ARG A 75 6.16 -11.73 2.47
CA ARG A 75 7.30 -12.54 2.93
C ARG A 75 8.64 -11.96 2.48
N ALA A 76 8.77 -11.57 1.21
CA ALA A 76 10.01 -11.01 0.68
C ALA A 76 10.38 -9.68 1.36
N LEU A 77 9.38 -8.84 1.65
CA LEU A 77 9.56 -7.54 2.27
C LEU A 77 9.59 -7.59 3.80
N ARG A 78 9.34 -8.76 4.41
CA ARG A 78 9.10 -8.89 5.86
C ARG A 78 8.03 -7.91 6.33
N PHE A 79 6.96 -7.79 5.56
CA PHE A 79 5.85 -6.88 5.80
C PHE A 79 5.03 -7.37 7.01
N ASP A 80 4.98 -6.57 8.07
CA ASP A 80 4.21 -6.86 9.28
C ASP A 80 2.84 -6.18 9.17
N CYS A 81 1.84 -6.95 8.73
CA CYS A 81 0.49 -6.43 8.50
C CYS A 81 -0.15 -5.85 9.77
N PRO A 82 -0.13 -6.55 10.94
CA PRO A 82 -0.67 -6.00 12.18
C PRO A 82 -0.03 -4.66 12.58
N ARG A 83 1.30 -4.57 12.50
CA ARG A 83 2.04 -3.35 12.82
C ARG A 83 1.68 -2.21 11.86
N PHE A 84 1.66 -2.49 10.56
CA PHE A 84 1.33 -1.50 9.54
C PHE A 84 -0.11 -0.99 9.74
N ALA A 85 -1.06 -1.91 9.91
CA ALA A 85 -2.48 -1.58 10.15
C ALA A 85 -2.67 -0.70 11.40
N ASN A 86 -2.01 -1.05 12.51
CA ASN A 86 -2.11 -0.27 13.75
C ASN A 86 -1.49 1.12 13.60
N SER A 87 -0.38 1.23 12.86
CA SER A 87 0.28 2.52 12.61
C SER A 87 -0.54 3.39 11.67
N LEU A 88 -1.15 2.78 10.64
CA LEU A 88 -2.04 3.47 9.71
C LEU A 88 -3.29 3.97 10.43
N LYS A 89 -3.98 3.12 11.21
CA LYS A 89 -5.13 3.52 12.04
C LYS A 89 -4.81 4.71 12.93
N ARG A 90 -3.65 4.70 13.61
CA ARG A 90 -3.22 5.83 14.44
C ARG A 90 -3.09 7.12 13.62
N ARG A 91 -2.49 7.06 12.42
CA ARG A 91 -2.39 8.24 11.55
C ARG A 91 -3.75 8.72 11.06
N LEU A 92 -4.66 7.81 10.69
CA LEU A 92 -6.01 8.18 10.27
C LEU A 92 -6.83 8.80 11.41
N GLY A 93 -6.64 8.36 12.65
CA GLY A 93 -7.31 8.95 13.82
C GLY A 93 -6.78 10.32 14.22
N HIS A 94 -5.60 10.71 13.72
CA HIS A 94 -4.99 12.03 13.93
C HIS A 94 -5.10 12.94 12.69
N ALA A 95 -5.79 12.51 11.62
CA ALA A 95 -5.90 13.21 10.33
C ALA A 95 -7.31 13.71 10.05
#